data_AF-F8QXF4-F1
#
_entry.id   AF-F8QXF4-F1
#
_cell.length_a   1.000
_cell.length_b   1.000
_cell.length_c   1.000
_cell.angle_alpha   90.00
_cell.angle_beta   90.00
_cell.angle_gamma   90.00
#
_symmetry.space_group_name_H-M   'P 1'
#
loop_
_entity.id
_entity.type
_entity.pdbx_description
1 polymer ?
#
loop_
_entity_poly.entity_id
_entity_poly.type
_entity_poly.pdbx_seq_one_letter_code
_entity_poly.pdbx_strand_id
1 'polypeptide(L)'
;YIFLEFKDRAAAEEAVRQRNNYKLDKQHTFLCNLFTDFEKYDNIPEEFVAPVPEPYKDLGNMSYYLLDENCFDQFSIIFDGGTTTAIYLNAVPEAIEIAKRERWTETYVRWSPRGTYLTTFHGKGIALWGGEEFRQVQKFSHSGVQFIDFSPCEKLTM
;
A
#
# COMPACT_ATOMS: atom_id res chain seq x y z
N TYR A 1 3.49 -35.16 -26.96
CA TYR A 1 3.18 -34.81 -25.57
C TYR A 1 2.85 -36.08 -24.82
N ILE A 2 3.12 -36.14 -23.52
CA ILE A 2 2.81 -37.29 -22.66
C ILE A 2 1.96 -36.81 -21.48
N PHE A 3 1.06 -37.66 -21.00
CA PHE A 3 0.32 -37.42 -19.76
C PHE A 3 0.90 -38.31 -18.67
N LEU A 4 1.13 -37.72 -17.50
CA LEU A 4 1.64 -38.41 -16.32
C LEU A 4 0.62 -38.21 -15.21
N GLU A 5 0.10 -39.33 -14.69
CA GLU A 5 -0.85 -39.33 -13.59
C GLU A 5 -0.09 -39.50 -12.26
N PHE A 6 -0.39 -38.63 -11.31
CA PHE A 6 0.15 -38.69 -9.95
C PHE A 6 -0.95 -39.01 -8.97
N LYS A 7 -0.58 -39.67 -7.87
CA LYS A 7 -1.53 -40.07 -6.82
C LYS A 7 -2.14 -38.86 -6.09
N ASP A 8 -1.36 -37.80 -5.92
CA ASP A 8 -1.71 -36.61 -5.17
C ASP A 8 -1.48 -35.34 -6.00
N ARG A 9 -2.36 -34.34 -5.82
CA ARG A 9 -2.23 -33.02 -6.47
C ARG A 9 -0.90 -32.32 -6.13
N ALA A 10 -0.50 -32.37 -4.86
CA ALA A 10 0.74 -31.74 -4.39
C ALA A 10 1.98 -32.34 -5.09
N ALA A 11 1.97 -33.66 -5.36
CA ALA A 11 3.04 -34.33 -6.07
C ALA A 11 3.11 -33.90 -7.55
N ALA A 12 1.96 -33.70 -8.20
CA ALA A 12 1.90 -33.17 -9.56
C ALA A 12 2.45 -31.73 -9.64
N GLU A 13 2.07 -30.86 -8.69
CA GLU A 13 2.55 -29.48 -8.61
C GLU A 13 4.07 -29.42 -8.38
N GLU A 14 4.60 -30.29 -7.52
CA GLU A 14 6.04 -30.38 -7.27
C GLU A 14 6.81 -30.92 -8.49
N ALA A 15 6.28 -31.94 -9.17
CA ALA A 15 6.89 -32.48 -10.37
C ALA A 15 6.99 -31.42 -11.48
N VAL A 16 5.94 -30.64 -11.70
CA VAL A 16 5.94 -29.51 -12.64
C VAL A 16 6.98 -28.47 -12.22
N ARG A 17 7.03 -28.09 -10.94
CA ARG A 17 8.00 -27.11 -10.42
C ARG A 17 9.45 -27.54 -10.64
N GLN A 18 9.76 -28.83 -10.47
CA GLN A 18 11.12 -29.35 -10.58
C GLN A 18 11.54 -29.68 -12.02
N ARG A 19 10.60 -30.06 -12.89
CA ARG A 19 10.90 -30.58 -14.24
C ARG A 19 10.58 -29.61 -15.37
N ASN A 20 9.81 -28.56 -15.13
CA ASN A 20 9.58 -27.54 -16.15
C ASN A 20 10.89 -26.81 -16.48
N ASN A 21 11.19 -26.67 -17.77
CA ASN A 21 12.46 -26.17 -18.32
C ASN A 21 13.70 -27.04 -18.05
N TYR A 22 13.52 -28.30 -17.65
CA TYR A 22 14.65 -29.20 -17.46
C TYR A 22 15.21 -29.70 -18.81
N LYS A 23 16.51 -29.50 -19.05
CA LYS A 23 17.19 -30.02 -20.25
C LYS A 23 17.45 -31.52 -20.11
N LEU A 24 16.84 -32.32 -20.99
CA LEU A 24 17.10 -33.75 -21.05
C LEU A 24 18.39 -34.05 -21.81
N ASP A 25 18.59 -33.36 -22.94
CA ASP A 25 19.79 -33.43 -23.76
C ASP A 25 20.07 -32.07 -24.42
N LYS A 26 20.96 -32.01 -25.42
CA LYS A 26 21.29 -30.78 -26.14
C LYS A 26 20.15 -30.24 -27.01
N GLN A 27 19.22 -31.10 -27.45
CA GLN A 27 18.15 -30.78 -28.40
C GLN A 27 16.77 -30.68 -27.73
N HIS A 28 16.60 -31.26 -26.54
CA HIS A 28 15.30 -31.38 -25.87
C HIS A 28 15.29 -30.75 -24.47
N THR A 29 14.33 -29.86 -24.27
CA THR A 29 13.98 -29.26 -22.99
C THR A 29 12.55 -29.64 -22.65
N PHE A 30 12.30 -30.10 -21.43
CA PHE A 30 10.96 -30.41 -20.97
C PHE A 30 10.16 -29.13 -20.71
N LEU A 31 8.93 -29.13 -21.22
CA LEU A 31 7.90 -28.17 -20.85
C LEU A 31 6.80 -28.96 -20.14
N CYS A 32 6.64 -28.68 -18.85
CA CYS A 32 5.69 -29.38 -18.00
C CYS A 32 4.62 -28.37 -17.55
N ASN A 33 3.35 -28.70 -17.76
CA ASN A 33 2.19 -27.91 -17.31
C ASN A 33 1.21 -28.83 -16.58
N LEU A 34 0.40 -28.28 -15.68
CA LEU A 34 -0.69 -29.02 -15.07
C LEU A 34 -1.81 -29.20 -16.10
N PHE A 35 -2.56 -30.30 -16.00
CA PHE A 35 -3.71 -30.50 -16.88
C PHE A 35 -4.79 -29.41 -16.67
N THR A 36 -4.95 -28.92 -15.44
CA THR A 36 -5.85 -27.81 -15.09
C THR A 36 -5.45 -26.48 -15.71
N ASP A 37 -4.18 -26.31 -16.12
CA ASP A 37 -3.76 -25.07 -16.76
C ASP A 37 -4.35 -24.92 -18.16
N PHE A 38 -4.85 -25.99 -18.79
CA PHE A 38 -5.54 -25.88 -20.08
C PHE A 38 -6.72 -24.92 -20.00
N GLU A 39 -7.57 -25.00 -18.97
CA GLU A 39 -8.70 -24.09 -18.80
C GLU A 39 -8.24 -22.64 -18.60
N LYS A 40 -7.09 -22.45 -17.95
CA LYS A 40 -6.51 -21.12 -17.73
C LYS A 40 -6.01 -20.51 -19.04
N TYR A 41 -5.38 -21.31 -19.90
CA TYR A 41 -4.87 -20.85 -21.19
C TYR A 41 -5.96 -20.72 -22.27
N ASP A 42 -7.05 -21.50 -22.16
CA ASP A 42 -8.23 -21.41 -23.03
C ASP A 42 -9.04 -20.13 -22.74
N ASN A 43 -9.05 -19.66 -21.50
CA ASN A 43 -9.78 -18.47 -21.07
C ASN A 43 -8.91 -17.20 -20.96
N ILE A 44 -7.80 -17.10 -21.70
CA ILE A 44 -7.04 -15.85 -21.75
C ILE A 44 -7.71 -14.90 -22.74
N PRO A 45 -8.08 -13.67 -22.33
CA PRO A 45 -8.58 -12.68 -23.27
C PRO A 45 -7.51 -12.40 -24.35
N GLU A 46 -7.87 -12.55 -25.62
CA GLU A 46 -6.97 -12.26 -26.76
C GLU A 46 -6.56 -10.79 -26.82
N GLU A 47 -7.41 -9.91 -26.30
CA GLU A 47 -7.15 -8.46 -26.24
C GLU A 47 -6.72 -8.03 -24.83
N PHE A 48 -5.51 -7.49 -24.75
CA PHE A 48 -5.05 -6.78 -23.56
C PHE A 48 -5.84 -5.47 -23.42
N VAL A 49 -6.75 -5.42 -22.46
CA VAL A 49 -7.42 -4.18 -22.06
C VAL A 49 -6.56 -3.50 -21.01
N ALA A 50 -5.91 -2.39 -21.39
CA ALA A 50 -5.21 -1.55 -20.43
C ALA A 50 -6.21 -1.07 -19.35
N PRO A 51 -5.85 -1.13 -18.07
CA PRO A 51 -6.73 -0.64 -17.01
C PRO A 51 -7.05 0.84 -17.28
N VAL A 52 -8.34 1.18 -17.20
CA VAL A 52 -8.79 2.56 -17.35
C VAL A 52 -8.14 3.39 -16.25
N PRO A 53 -7.53 4.55 -16.56
CA PRO A 53 -6.96 5.41 -15.53
C PRO A 53 -8.03 5.78 -14.51
N GLU A 54 -7.68 5.69 -13.23
CA GLU A 54 -8.62 6.07 -12.16
C GLU A 54 -9.05 7.53 -12.35
N PRO A 55 -10.35 7.84 -12.17
CA PRO A 55 -10.82 9.21 -12.26
C PRO A 55 -10.10 10.07 -11.22
N TYR A 56 -9.72 11.28 -11.62
CA TYR A 56 -9.11 12.24 -10.71
C TYR A 56 -10.02 12.48 -9.50
N LYS A 57 -9.46 12.29 -8.30
CA LYS A 57 -10.10 12.65 -7.05
C LYS A 57 -9.50 13.97 -6.59
N ASP A 58 -10.34 15.00 -6.52
CA ASP A 58 -9.93 16.26 -5.91
C ASP A 58 -9.75 16.05 -4.41
N LEU A 59 -8.51 16.21 -3.95
CA LEU A 59 -8.10 16.08 -2.56
C LEU A 59 -8.15 17.43 -1.83
N GLY A 60 -8.51 18.51 -2.53
CA GLY A 60 -8.49 19.86 -2.01
C GLY A 60 -7.08 20.43 -1.88
N ASN A 61 -6.93 21.47 -1.05
CA ASN A 61 -5.64 22.12 -0.84
C ASN A 61 -4.77 21.33 0.14
N MET A 62 -3.82 20.58 -0.41
CA MET A 62 -2.85 19.80 0.37
C MET A 62 -1.77 20.66 1.04
N SER A 63 -1.61 21.91 0.62
CA SER A 63 -0.61 22.85 1.16
C SER A 63 -1.26 24.03 1.88
N TYR A 64 -2.48 23.84 2.40
CA TYR A 64 -3.23 24.90 3.08
C TYR A 64 -2.46 25.53 4.24
N TYR A 65 -1.65 24.74 4.95
CA TYR A 65 -0.85 25.20 6.08
C TYR A 65 0.19 26.27 5.69
N LEU A 66 0.59 26.34 4.42
CA LEU A 66 1.47 27.39 3.91
C LEU A 66 0.75 28.74 3.72
N LEU A 67 -0.58 28.75 3.77
CA LEU A 67 -1.39 29.97 3.66
C LEU A 67 -1.64 30.64 5.01
N ASP A 68 -1.19 30.05 6.13
CA ASP A 68 -1.29 30.68 7.45
C ASP A 68 -0.38 31.91 7.51
N GLU A 69 -0.97 33.10 7.69
CA GLU A 69 -0.25 34.37 7.80
C GLU A 69 0.72 34.39 8.99
N ASN A 70 0.41 33.62 10.04
CA ASN A 70 1.22 33.56 11.25
C ASN A 70 2.32 32.49 11.20
N CYS A 71 2.32 31.65 10.16
CA CYS A 71 3.27 30.55 9.98
C CYS A 71 3.34 29.60 11.19
N PHE A 72 2.20 29.30 11.84
CA PHE A 72 2.20 28.40 12.97
C PHE A 72 2.39 26.94 12.53
N ASP A 73 3.27 26.24 13.24
CA ASP A 73 3.50 24.82 13.00
C ASP A 73 2.34 23.95 13.49
N GLN A 74 2.09 22.87 12.77
CA GLN A 74 1.17 21.81 13.20
C GLN A 74 1.94 20.68 13.85
N PHE A 75 1.40 20.12 14.93
CA PHE A 75 2.00 18.98 15.62
C PHE A 75 0.94 17.95 15.99
N SER A 76 1.35 16.69 15.99
CA SER A 76 0.50 15.55 16.35
C SER A 76 0.83 15.07 17.75
N ILE A 77 -0.20 14.78 18.55
CA ILE A 77 -0.07 14.15 19.85
C ILE A 77 -0.86 12.84 19.89
N ILE A 78 -0.28 11.85 20.56
CA ILE A 78 -0.96 10.60 20.89
C ILE A 78 -1.07 10.55 22.41
N PHE A 79 -2.29 10.42 22.93
CA PHE A 79 -2.59 10.41 24.36
C PHE A 79 -3.64 9.33 24.67
N ASP A 80 -4.16 9.30 25.91
CA ASP A 80 -5.07 8.25 26.40
C ASP A 80 -4.49 6.83 26.22
N GLY A 81 -3.22 6.67 26.61
CA GLY A 81 -2.55 5.37 26.55
C GLY A 81 -2.30 4.85 25.13
N GLY A 82 -2.22 5.74 24.14
CA GLY A 82 -2.00 5.36 22.74
C GLY A 82 -3.29 5.26 21.91
N THR A 83 -4.46 5.47 22.51
CA THR A 83 -5.74 5.24 21.83
C THR A 83 -6.23 6.45 21.07
N THR A 84 -5.93 7.66 21.51
CA THR A 84 -6.41 8.90 20.88
C THR A 84 -5.26 9.61 20.18
N THR A 85 -5.47 9.98 18.92
CA THR A 85 -4.53 10.83 18.17
C THR A 85 -5.21 12.15 17.84
N ALA A 86 -4.51 13.26 18.09
CA ALA A 86 -4.98 14.58 17.73
C ALA A 86 -3.87 15.42 17.11
N ILE A 87 -4.27 16.41 16.33
CA ILE A 87 -3.42 17.34 15.60
C ILE A 87 -3.80 18.73 16.04
N TYR A 88 -2.80 19.49 16.44
CA TYR A 88 -2.95 20.84 16.94
C TYR A 88 -2.13 21.81 16.11
N LEU A 89 -2.63 23.03 15.97
CA LEU A 89 -1.87 24.19 15.52
C LEU A 89 -1.23 24.85 16.73
N ASN A 90 0.07 25.17 16.64
CA ASN A 90 0.82 25.86 17.69
C ASN A 90 0.52 27.37 17.74
N ALA A 91 -0.77 27.72 17.79
CA ALA A 91 -1.21 29.10 17.90
C ALA A 91 -0.96 29.65 19.31
N VAL A 92 -0.82 30.98 19.39
CA VAL A 92 -0.67 31.74 20.63
C VAL A 92 -1.98 32.49 20.91
N PRO A 93 -2.52 32.51 22.15
CA PRO A 93 -1.94 32.02 23.40
C PRO A 93 -2.16 30.52 23.68
N GLU A 94 -3.12 29.90 23.00
CA GLU A 94 -3.47 28.49 23.18
C GLU A 94 -3.49 27.75 21.85
N ALA A 95 -3.07 26.49 21.89
CA ALA A 95 -3.06 25.63 20.72
C ALA A 95 -4.50 25.31 20.25
N ILE A 96 -4.70 25.31 18.93
CA ILE A 96 -6.01 25.07 18.32
C ILE A 96 -6.08 23.60 17.87
N GLU A 97 -7.09 22.87 18.31
CA GLU A 97 -7.35 21.49 17.83
C GLU A 97 -7.84 21.54 16.38
N ILE A 98 -7.09 20.93 15.46
CA ILE A 98 -7.48 20.82 14.04
C ILE A 98 -8.26 19.52 13.81
N ALA A 99 -7.76 18.41 14.33
CA ALA A 99 -8.39 17.10 14.15
C ALA A 99 -8.10 16.19 15.33
N LYS A 100 -9.12 15.48 15.79
CA LYS A 100 -9.01 14.48 16.86
C LYS A 100 -9.83 13.25 16.51
N ARG A 101 -9.21 12.08 16.59
CA ARG A 101 -9.87 10.79 16.32
C ARG A 101 -9.38 9.71 17.27
N GLU A 102 -10.31 8.93 17.80
CA GLU A 102 -9.99 7.70 18.53
C GLU A 102 -9.56 6.60 17.55
N ARG A 103 -8.58 5.80 17.97
CA ARG A 103 -7.99 4.67 17.21
C ARG A 103 -7.57 5.06 15.80
N TRP A 104 -7.04 6.26 15.64
CA TRP A 104 -6.59 6.75 14.34
C TRP A 104 -5.31 6.04 13.86
N THR A 105 -4.44 5.69 14.81
CA THR A 105 -3.26 4.86 14.58
C THR A 105 -3.22 3.75 15.64
N GLU A 106 -2.61 2.61 15.31
CA GLU A 106 -2.39 1.52 16.27
C GLU A 106 -1.02 1.62 16.96
N THR A 107 0.00 2.16 16.28
CA THR A 107 1.37 2.23 16.82
C THR A 107 1.86 3.66 16.99
N TYR A 108 2.14 4.37 15.90
CA TYR A 108 2.62 5.74 15.93
C TYR A 108 2.15 6.51 14.69
N VAL A 109 2.43 7.81 14.66
CA VAL A 109 2.17 8.65 13.48
C VAL A 109 3.47 9.24 12.96
N ARG A 110 3.51 9.48 11.64
CA ARG A 110 4.66 10.11 11.00
C ARG A 110 4.23 11.10 9.94
N TRP A 111 4.76 12.32 10.03
CA TRP A 111 4.60 13.32 8.99
C TRP A 111 5.53 13.02 7.82
N SER A 112 5.06 13.31 6.61
CA SER A 112 5.91 13.31 5.43
C SER A 112 6.93 14.45 5.49
N PRO A 113 8.05 14.38 4.75
CA PRO A 113 9.13 15.36 4.84
C PRO A 113 8.72 16.82 4.62
N ARG A 114 7.65 17.07 3.84
CA ARG A 114 7.15 18.42 3.60
C ARG A 114 5.97 18.79 4.50
N GLY A 115 5.50 17.87 5.34
CA GLY A 115 4.32 18.06 6.19
C GLY A 115 2.97 17.95 5.47
N THR A 116 2.97 17.58 4.18
CA THR A 116 1.76 17.48 3.36
C THR A 116 0.89 16.28 3.73
N TYR A 117 1.51 15.20 4.19
CA TYR A 117 0.81 13.97 4.58
C TYR A 117 1.11 13.59 6.03
N LEU A 118 0.08 13.14 6.73
CA LEU A 118 0.19 12.40 7.97
C LEU A 118 0.03 10.91 7.70
N THR A 119 0.93 10.09 8.22
CA THR A 119 0.89 8.63 8.10
C THR A 119 0.46 8.01 9.41
N THR A 120 -0.54 7.13 9.34
CA THR A 120 -0.94 6.28 10.47
C THR A 120 -0.63 4.82 10.16
N PHE A 121 -0.22 4.08 11.18
CA PHE A 121 0.21 2.69 11.07
C PHE A 121 -0.81 1.75 11.70
N HIS A 122 -1.13 0.69 10.97
CA HIS A 122 -2.11 -0.34 11.32
C HIS A 122 -1.53 -1.72 11.02
N GLY A 123 -2.01 -2.76 11.69
CA GLY A 123 -1.54 -4.13 11.44
C GLY A 123 -1.73 -4.59 9.99
N LYS A 124 -2.75 -4.04 9.30
CA LYS A 124 -3.04 -4.31 7.88
C LYS A 124 -2.22 -3.47 6.89
N GLY A 125 -1.51 -2.45 7.36
CA GLY A 125 -0.74 -1.52 6.53
C GLY A 125 -0.81 -0.08 7.01
N ILE A 126 -0.65 0.86 6.08
CA ILE A 126 -0.58 2.30 6.39
C ILE A 126 -1.66 3.07 5.67
N ALA A 127 -2.05 4.19 6.26
CA ALA A 127 -2.94 5.17 5.64
C ALA A 127 -2.29 6.54 5.67
N LEU A 128 -2.37 7.24 4.53
CA LEU A 128 -1.97 8.62 4.35
C LEU A 128 -3.20 9.53 4.47
N TRP A 129 -3.03 10.61 5.22
CA TRP A 129 -4.05 11.62 5.47
C TRP A 129 -3.52 12.99 5.09
N GLY A 130 -4.37 13.89 4.62
CA GLY A 130 -3.97 15.25 4.31
C GLY A 130 -5.14 16.18 4.01
N GLY A 131 -4.80 17.43 3.72
CA GLY A 131 -5.76 18.54 3.62
C GLY A 131 -6.21 19.06 4.99
N GLU A 132 -7.05 20.10 4.97
CA GLU A 132 -7.52 20.82 6.16
C GLU A 132 -8.20 19.91 7.20
N GLU A 133 -9.00 18.94 6.72
CA GLU A 133 -9.75 18.02 7.59
C GLU A 133 -9.05 16.67 7.81
N PHE A 134 -7.81 16.51 7.34
CA PHE A 134 -7.09 15.22 7.33
C PHE A 134 -7.95 14.09 6.75
N ARG A 135 -8.35 14.24 5.48
CA ARG A 135 -9.07 13.22 4.73
C ARG A 135 -8.10 12.13 4.28
N GLN A 136 -8.61 10.90 4.13
CA GLN A 136 -7.78 9.78 3.69
C GLN A 136 -7.41 9.97 2.22
N VAL A 137 -6.12 10.14 1.95
CA VAL A 137 -5.58 10.31 0.59
C VAL A 137 -5.37 8.95 -0.06
N GLN A 138 -4.63 8.08 0.63
CA GLN A 138 -4.24 6.78 0.11
C GLN A 138 -4.07 5.77 1.23
N LYS A 139 -4.23 4.49 0.90
CA LYS A 139 -4.01 3.38 1.81
C LYS A 139 -3.11 2.36 1.11
N PHE A 140 -2.09 1.89 1.82
CA PHE A 140 -1.23 0.79 1.36
C PHE A 140 -1.46 -0.42 2.25
N SER A 141 -1.88 -1.51 1.64
CA SER A 141 -2.09 -2.79 2.33
C SER A 141 -0.78 -3.53 2.42
N HIS A 142 -0.12 -3.47 3.57
CA HIS A 142 1.10 -4.23 3.85
C HIS A 142 1.10 -4.69 5.30
N SER A 143 0.89 -6.00 5.49
CA SER A 143 0.82 -6.61 6.82
C SER A 143 2.15 -6.45 7.57
N GLY A 144 2.08 -5.99 8.82
CA GLY A 144 3.24 -5.93 9.71
C GLY A 144 4.24 -4.82 9.38
N VAL A 145 3.81 -3.77 8.68
CA VAL A 145 4.70 -2.65 8.37
C VAL A 145 5.10 -1.89 9.65
N GLN A 146 6.40 -1.64 9.78
CA GLN A 146 6.97 -0.90 10.91
C GLN A 146 7.61 0.42 10.48
N PHE A 147 8.01 0.52 9.22
CA PHE A 147 8.71 1.66 8.66
C PHE A 147 8.06 2.08 7.36
N ILE A 148 8.20 3.38 7.06
CA ILE A 148 7.84 3.98 5.79
C ILE A 148 8.97 4.93 5.43
N ASP A 149 9.32 5.00 4.16
CA ASP A 149 10.16 6.08 3.65
C ASP A 149 9.45 6.87 2.55
N PHE A 150 9.66 8.18 2.57
CA PHE A 150 9.09 9.09 1.59
C PHE A 150 10.19 9.57 0.67
N SER A 151 9.95 9.52 -0.63
CA SER A 151 10.81 10.24 -1.57
C SER A 151 10.87 11.73 -1.20
N PRO A 152 11.98 12.44 -1.48
CA PRO A 152 12.13 13.85 -1.12
C PRO A 152 11.03 14.77 -1.66
N CYS A 153 10.37 14.36 -2.76
CA CYS A 153 9.26 15.10 -3.37
C CYS A 153 7.89 14.45 -3.11
N GLU A 154 7.80 13.47 -2.21
CA GLU A 154 6.56 12.79 -1.81
C GLU A 154 5.80 12.13 -2.97
N LYS A 155 6.50 11.78 -4.05
CA LYS A 155 5.94 11.11 -5.23
C LYS A 155 5.87 9.59 -5.08
N LEU A 156 6.81 9.03 -4.33
CA LEU A 156 6.94 7.60 -4.08
C LEU A 156 7.05 7.36 -2.58
N THR A 157 6.35 6.32 -2.13
CA THR A 157 6.45 5.75 -0.79
C THR A 157 7.08 4.37 -0.90
N MET A 158 8.14 4.11 -0.13
CA MET A 158 8.83 2.82 -0.04
C MET A 158 8.61 2.18 1.32
#